data_AF-G3IZV7-F1
#
_entry.id   AF-G3IZV7-F1
#
_cell.length_a   1.000
_cell.length_b   1.000
_cell.length_c   1.000
_cell.angle_alpha   90.00
_cell.angle_beta   90.00
_cell.angle_gamma   90.00
#
_symmetry.space_group_name_H-M   'P 1'
#
loop_
_entity.id
_entity.type
_entity.pdbx_description
1 polymer ?
#
loop_
_entity_poly.entity_id
_entity_poly.type
_entity_poly.pdbx_seq_one_letter_code
_entity_poly.pdbx_strand_id
1 'polypeptide(L)'
;MKPISKTFFKGLIAIIPLILTLYLLLWLAGTAELVLGNIFKFFFPDSWYIKGLGFMLGLPVIYFFGGFLESRTFRSLFYNFEELVLQIPVIKSVYTAIRDFSSLFSSENRGKFKQVVLVNVPPGNGQQIGFITVSDFEEVLHTFIADDQIAVYLPFSYAIGGNTVIMSRENVTEIDMSVEDALRFIATAGVVGNVNDDKNKS
;
A
#
# COMPACT_ATOMS: atom_id res chain seq x y z
N MET A 1 20.89 -37.85 15.13
CA MET A 1 20.28 -37.73 13.80
C MET A 1 19.43 -36.47 13.79
N LYS A 2 19.82 -35.40 13.05
CA LYS A 2 18.95 -34.22 12.92
C LYS A 2 17.62 -34.71 12.31
N PRO A 3 16.46 -34.40 12.90
CA PRO A 3 15.21 -35.00 12.46
C PRO A 3 14.96 -34.58 11.00
N ILE A 4 14.89 -35.55 10.10
CA ILE A 4 14.66 -35.38 8.66
C ILE A 4 13.48 -34.42 8.39
N SER A 5 12.47 -34.48 9.26
CA SER A 5 11.32 -33.54 9.30
C SER A 5 11.73 -32.06 9.36
N LYS A 6 12.69 -31.66 10.21
CA LYS A 6 13.10 -30.24 10.33
C LYS A 6 13.75 -29.71 9.04
N THR A 7 14.54 -30.53 8.36
CA THR A 7 15.18 -30.15 7.09
C THR A 7 14.13 -30.05 5.97
N PHE A 8 13.16 -30.98 5.93
CA PHE A 8 12.05 -30.95 4.99
C PHE A 8 11.16 -29.71 5.17
N PHE A 9 10.72 -29.41 6.40
CA PHE A 9 9.91 -28.22 6.69
C PHE A 9 10.64 -26.91 6.36
N LYS A 10 11.95 -26.82 6.61
CA LYS A 10 12.75 -25.66 6.23
C LYS A 10 12.78 -25.47 4.71
N GLY A 11 12.96 -26.55 3.94
CA GLY A 11 12.91 -26.51 2.48
C GLY A 11 11.53 -26.14 1.95
N LEU A 12 10.47 -26.68 2.54
CA LEU A 12 9.09 -26.34 2.20
C LEU A 12 8.81 -24.85 2.42
N ILE A 13 9.13 -24.32 3.61
CA ILE A 13 8.94 -22.90 3.94
C ILE A 13 9.73 -21.99 2.98
N ALA A 14 10.93 -22.38 2.57
CA ALA A 14 11.73 -21.60 1.64
C ALA A 14 11.11 -21.53 0.23
N ILE A 15 10.41 -22.58 -0.21
CA ILE A 15 9.81 -22.66 -1.55
C ILE A 15 8.40 -22.05 -1.59
N ILE A 16 7.69 -21.95 -0.46
CA ILE A 16 6.33 -21.37 -0.38
C ILE A 16 6.24 -20.00 -1.08
N PRO A 17 7.11 -19.01 -0.83
CA PRO A 17 7.01 -17.70 -1.50
C PRO A 17 7.13 -17.79 -3.02
N LEU A 18 7.99 -18.69 -3.52
CA LEU A 18 8.21 -18.93 -4.95
C LEU A 18 6.97 -19.55 -5.61
N ILE A 19 6.41 -20.59 -4.99
CA ILE A 19 5.17 -21.23 -5.47
C ILE A 19 4.02 -20.23 -5.44
N LEU A 20 3.88 -19.46 -4.36
CA LEU A 20 2.81 -18.49 -4.20
C LEU A 20 2.90 -17.39 -5.26
N THR A 21 4.10 -16.89 -5.53
CA THR A 21 4.33 -15.88 -6.58
C THR A 21 3.97 -16.45 -7.95
N LEU A 22 4.43 -17.65 -8.28
CA LEU A 22 4.12 -18.29 -9.56
C LEU A 22 2.61 -18.55 -9.71
N TYR A 23 1.96 -19.04 -8.65
CA TYR A 23 0.52 -19.25 -8.62
C TYR A 23 -0.24 -17.94 -8.87
N LEU A 24 0.14 -16.85 -8.17
CA LEU A 24 -0.49 -15.54 -8.34
C LEU A 24 -0.37 -15.02 -9.77
N LEU A 25 0.82 -15.16 -10.38
CA LEU A 25 1.05 -14.75 -11.76
C LEU A 25 0.21 -15.56 -12.76
N LEU A 26 0.14 -16.89 -12.59
CA LEU A 26 -0.68 -17.75 -13.45
C LEU A 26 -2.18 -17.49 -13.26
N TRP A 27 -2.61 -17.24 -12.02
CA TRP A 27 -3.99 -16.89 -11.70
C TRP A 27 -4.39 -15.55 -12.32
N LEU A 28 -3.53 -14.52 -12.22
CA LEU A 28 -3.73 -13.22 -12.85
C LEU A 28 -3.79 -13.35 -14.37
N ALA A 29 -2.83 -14.06 -14.98
CA ALA A 29 -2.78 -14.25 -16.42
C ALA A 29 -4.01 -15.00 -16.94
N GLY A 30 -4.43 -16.07 -16.24
CA GLY A 30 -5.64 -16.82 -16.59
C GLY A 30 -6.91 -16.01 -16.43
N THR A 31 -6.99 -15.17 -15.39
CA THR A 31 -8.15 -14.29 -15.18
C THR A 31 -8.22 -13.20 -16.25
N ALA A 32 -7.09 -12.56 -16.58
CA ALA A 32 -7.02 -11.58 -17.65
C ALA A 32 -7.40 -12.21 -19.01
N GLU A 33 -6.89 -13.40 -19.30
CA GLU A 33 -7.25 -14.16 -20.50
C GLU A 33 -8.75 -14.47 -20.56
N LEU A 34 -9.35 -14.91 -19.45
CA LEU A 34 -10.77 -15.23 -19.40
C LEU A 34 -11.64 -13.99 -19.59
N VAL A 35 -11.34 -12.89 -18.90
CA VAL A 35 -12.15 -11.67 -18.96
C VAL A 35 -11.94 -10.94 -20.29
N LEU A 36 -10.70 -10.55 -20.58
CA LEU A 36 -10.39 -9.71 -21.75
C LEU A 36 -10.44 -10.52 -23.04
N GLY A 37 -10.08 -11.79 -23.00
CA GLY A 37 -10.21 -12.67 -24.16
C GLY A 37 -11.67 -12.91 -24.53
N ASN A 38 -12.57 -13.10 -23.56
CA ASN A 38 -14.00 -13.21 -23.85
C ASN A 38 -14.59 -11.90 -24.35
N ILE A 39 -14.18 -10.75 -23.79
CA ILE A 39 -14.58 -9.44 -24.32
C ILE A 39 -14.11 -9.28 -25.77
N PHE A 40 -12.87 -9.65 -26.09
CA PHE A 40 -12.35 -9.59 -27.45
C PHE A 40 -13.17 -10.46 -28.41
N LYS A 41 -13.43 -11.72 -28.05
CA LYS A 41 -14.24 -12.65 -28.86
C LYS A 41 -15.70 -12.22 -29.03
N PHE A 42 -16.22 -11.41 -28.11
CA PHE A 42 -17.56 -10.83 -28.26
C PHE A 42 -17.62 -9.79 -29.39
N PHE A 43 -16.55 -9.01 -29.58
CA PHE A 43 -16.49 -7.95 -30.60
C PHE A 43 -15.84 -8.39 -31.92
N PHE A 44 -14.95 -9.38 -31.88
CA PHE A 44 -14.16 -9.83 -33.04
C PHE A 44 -14.38 -11.32 -33.33
N PRO A 45 -14.23 -11.75 -34.60
CA PRO A 45 -14.31 -13.15 -34.97
C PRO A 45 -13.27 -14.01 -34.23
N ASP A 46 -13.66 -15.20 -33.80
CA ASP A 46 -12.79 -16.17 -33.11
C ASP A 46 -11.52 -16.51 -33.90
N SER A 47 -11.54 -16.40 -35.23
CA SER A 47 -10.39 -16.65 -36.10
C SER A 47 -9.20 -15.71 -35.83
N TRP A 48 -9.43 -14.55 -35.21
CA TRP A 48 -8.37 -13.58 -34.89
C TRP A 48 -7.85 -13.73 -33.46
N TYR A 49 -8.42 -14.66 -32.68
CA TYR A 49 -8.05 -14.88 -31.30
C TYR A 49 -6.87 -15.84 -31.18
N ILE A 50 -5.84 -15.43 -30.45
CA ILE A 50 -4.67 -16.25 -30.11
C ILE A 50 -4.63 -16.44 -28.59
N LYS A 51 -4.32 -17.64 -28.11
CA LYS A 51 -4.16 -17.91 -26.67
C LYS A 51 -3.07 -17.01 -26.08
N GLY A 52 -3.39 -16.29 -25.01
CA GLY A 52 -2.52 -15.30 -24.36
C GLY A 52 -2.78 -13.86 -24.81
N LEU A 53 -3.65 -13.63 -25.79
CA LEU A 53 -4.01 -12.30 -26.26
C LEU A 53 -4.76 -11.51 -25.17
N GLY A 54 -5.64 -12.15 -24.39
CA GLY A 54 -6.35 -11.49 -23.30
C GLY A 54 -5.39 -11.00 -22.20
N PHE A 55 -4.37 -11.78 -21.86
CA PHE A 55 -3.30 -11.32 -20.97
C PHE A 55 -2.55 -10.12 -21.56
N MET A 56 -2.16 -10.17 -22.84
CA MET A 56 -1.47 -9.04 -23.49
C MET A 56 -2.33 -7.79 -23.57
N LEU A 57 -3.63 -7.92 -23.82
CA LEU A 57 -4.59 -6.82 -23.80
C LEU A 57 -4.78 -6.23 -22.40
N GLY A 58 -4.50 -6.99 -21.35
CA GLY A 58 -4.56 -6.50 -19.96
C GLY A 58 -3.59 -5.37 -19.67
N LEU A 59 -2.37 -5.43 -20.23
CA LEU A 59 -1.35 -4.40 -20.02
C LEU A 59 -1.80 -3.00 -20.51
N PRO A 60 -2.22 -2.80 -21.78
CA PRO A 60 -2.71 -1.51 -22.22
C PRO A 60 -4.02 -1.14 -21.52
N VAL A 61 -4.92 -2.08 -21.23
CA VAL A 61 -6.15 -1.77 -20.48
C VAL A 61 -5.82 -1.17 -19.12
N ILE A 62 -4.92 -1.78 -18.35
CA ILE A 62 -4.50 -1.26 -17.03
C ILE A 62 -3.80 0.10 -17.18
N TYR A 63 -2.90 0.23 -18.16
CA TYR A 63 -2.19 1.48 -18.41
C TYR A 63 -3.15 2.63 -18.76
N PHE A 64 -4.05 2.40 -19.71
CA PHE A 64 -5.05 3.39 -20.11
C PHE A 64 -6.01 3.66 -18.96
N PHE A 65 -6.46 2.65 -18.22
CA PHE A 65 -7.32 2.83 -17.06
C PHE A 65 -6.67 3.75 -16.02
N GLY A 66 -5.36 3.58 -15.76
CA GLY A 66 -4.57 4.49 -14.93
C GLY A 66 -4.58 5.93 -15.46
N GLY A 67 -4.29 6.12 -16.75
CA GLY A 67 -4.32 7.46 -17.38
C GLY A 67 -5.72 8.08 -17.44
N PHE A 68 -6.78 7.27 -17.58
CA PHE A 68 -8.16 7.74 -17.57
C PHE A 68 -8.56 8.29 -16.20
N LEU A 69 -8.06 7.72 -15.09
CA LEU A 69 -8.33 8.22 -13.75
C LEU A 69 -7.78 9.64 -13.50
N GLU A 70 -6.75 10.08 -14.25
CA GLU A 70 -6.25 11.46 -14.21
C GLU A 70 -7.18 12.45 -14.93
N SER A 71 -8.07 11.97 -15.81
CA SER A 71 -9.04 12.80 -16.51
C SER A 71 -10.20 13.21 -15.61
N ARG A 72 -10.46 14.51 -15.52
CA ARG A 72 -11.50 15.11 -14.65
C ARG A 72 -12.90 14.54 -14.90
N THR A 73 -13.23 14.21 -16.14
CA THR A 73 -14.53 13.63 -16.53
C THR A 73 -14.68 12.19 -16.04
N PHE A 74 -13.63 11.39 -16.17
CA PHE A 74 -13.67 9.98 -15.79
C PHE A 74 -13.61 9.82 -14.26
N ARG A 75 -12.88 10.71 -13.58
CA ARG A 75 -12.84 10.77 -12.11
C ARG A 75 -14.24 10.99 -11.52
N SER A 76 -15.07 11.83 -12.14
CA SER A 76 -16.45 12.07 -11.69
C SER A 76 -17.35 10.84 -11.91
N LEU A 77 -17.24 10.16 -13.06
CA LEU A 77 -17.98 8.92 -13.32
C LEU A 77 -17.58 7.81 -12.34
N PHE A 78 -16.28 7.67 -12.08
CA PHE A 78 -15.76 6.69 -11.12
C PHE A 78 -16.25 6.99 -9.70
N TYR A 79 -16.25 8.25 -9.28
CA TYR A 79 -16.76 8.65 -7.97
C TYR A 79 -18.25 8.34 -7.79
N ASN A 80 -19.07 8.59 -8.81
CA ASN A 80 -20.49 8.27 -8.78
C ASN A 80 -20.72 6.74 -8.66
N PHE A 81 -19.92 5.94 -9.35
CA PHE A 81 -19.98 4.48 -9.24
C PHE A 81 -19.52 4.00 -7.85
N GLU A 82 -18.43 4.59 -7.34
CA GLU A 82 -17.92 4.34 -6.00
C GLU A 82 -18.99 4.65 -4.93
N GLU A 83 -19.69 5.78 -5.03
CA GLU A 83 -20.80 6.11 -4.12
C GLU A 83 -21.90 5.05 -4.12
N LEU A 84 -22.28 4.53 -5.29
CA LEU A 84 -23.26 3.44 -5.40
C LEU A 84 -22.78 2.16 -4.70
N VAL A 85 -21.50 1.81 -4.85
CA VAL A 85 -20.90 0.65 -4.19
C VAL A 85 -20.85 0.85 -2.67
N LEU A 86 -20.56 2.07 -2.21
CA LEU A 86 -20.48 2.43 -0.78
C LEU A 86 -21.85 2.48 -0.09
N GLN A 87 -22.97 2.42 -0.82
CA GLN A 87 -24.31 2.31 -0.22
C GLN A 87 -24.56 0.93 0.42
N ILE A 88 -23.81 -0.10 0.03
CA ILE A 88 -23.97 -1.46 0.56
C ILE A 88 -23.09 -1.60 1.81
N PRO A 89 -23.65 -1.73 3.03
CA PRO A 89 -22.90 -1.59 4.29
C PRO A 89 -21.69 -2.53 4.43
N VAL A 90 -21.82 -3.78 3.95
CA VAL A 90 -20.75 -4.79 4.03
C VAL A 90 -19.64 -4.49 3.03
N ILE A 91 -20.01 -4.11 1.80
CA ILE A 91 -19.05 -3.82 0.73
C ILE A 91 -18.30 -2.52 1.04
N LYS A 92 -19.01 -1.53 1.58
CA LYS A 92 -18.45 -0.24 2.02
C LYS A 92 -17.23 -0.43 2.90
N SER A 93 -17.34 -1.25 3.95
CA SER A 93 -16.25 -1.46 4.92
C SER A 93 -15.01 -2.09 4.26
N VAL A 94 -15.21 -3.13 3.43
CA VAL A 94 -14.11 -3.83 2.77
C VAL A 94 -13.45 -2.95 1.70
N TYR A 95 -14.25 -2.32 0.85
CA TYR A 95 -13.75 -1.46 -0.21
C TYR A 95 -13.01 -0.24 0.34
N THR A 96 -13.55 0.41 1.39
CA THR A 96 -12.90 1.55 2.05
C THR A 96 -11.56 1.13 2.65
N ALA A 97 -11.49 -0.01 3.34
CA ALA A 97 -10.24 -0.50 3.91
C ALA A 97 -9.15 -0.76 2.84
N ILE A 98 -9.53 -1.37 1.71
CA ILE A 98 -8.61 -1.63 0.59
C ILE A 98 -8.17 -0.32 -0.05
N ARG A 99 -9.11 0.60 -0.33
CA ARG A 99 -8.82 1.91 -0.92
C ARG A 99 -7.88 2.72 -0.04
N ASP A 100 -8.16 2.78 1.26
CA ASP A 100 -7.36 3.52 2.21
C ASP A 100 -5.94 2.92 2.29
N PHE A 101 -5.82 1.58 2.33
CA PHE A 101 -4.54 0.89 2.25
C PHE A 101 -3.78 1.19 0.95
N SER A 102 -4.44 1.11 -0.22
CA SER A 102 -3.83 1.46 -1.50
C SER A 102 -3.39 2.93 -1.56
N SER A 103 -4.14 3.84 -0.91
CA SER A 103 -3.78 5.26 -0.85
C SER A 103 -2.47 5.48 -0.10
N LEU A 104 -2.10 4.64 0.87
CA LEU A 104 -0.82 4.75 1.59
C LEU A 104 0.38 4.62 0.65
N PHE A 105 0.23 3.89 -0.47
CA PHE A 105 1.27 3.67 -1.46
C PHE A 105 1.15 4.59 -2.69
N SER A 106 0.08 5.39 -2.78
CA SER A 106 -0.12 6.28 -3.94
C SER A 106 0.75 7.52 -3.83
N SER A 107 1.34 7.93 -4.95
CA SER A 107 2.18 9.12 -5.04
C SER A 107 1.44 10.44 -4.77
N GLU A 108 0.10 10.46 -4.85
CA GLU A 108 -0.75 11.59 -4.45
C GLU A 108 -0.65 11.85 -2.94
N ASN A 109 -0.41 10.81 -2.12
CA ASN A 109 -0.23 10.96 -0.68
C ASN A 109 1.19 11.41 -0.27
N ARG A 110 2.11 11.66 -1.20
CA ARG A 110 3.33 12.44 -0.91
C ARG A 110 3.02 13.83 -0.33
N GLY A 111 1.80 14.35 -0.55
CA GLY A 111 1.30 15.56 0.10
C GLY A 111 0.64 15.34 1.48
N LYS A 112 0.19 14.12 1.80
CA LYS A 112 -0.49 13.80 3.07
C LYS A 112 0.44 13.20 4.11
N PHE A 113 1.33 12.29 3.74
CA PHE A 113 2.46 11.86 4.57
C PHE A 113 3.67 12.67 4.18
N LYS A 114 3.78 13.88 4.74
CA LYS A 114 4.77 14.86 4.31
C LYS A 114 6.19 14.40 4.63
N GLN A 115 6.36 13.66 5.73
CA GLN A 115 7.69 13.29 6.21
C GLN A 115 7.69 12.13 7.20
N VAL A 116 8.75 11.32 7.14
CA VAL A 116 9.06 10.29 8.14
C VAL A 116 9.71 10.97 9.34
N VAL A 117 9.29 10.59 10.54
CA VAL A 117 9.75 11.19 11.79
C VAL A 117 10.00 10.16 12.88
N LEU A 118 10.86 10.48 13.82
CA LEU A 118 10.97 9.83 15.12
C LEU A 118 10.19 10.63 16.16
N VAL A 119 9.29 9.95 16.84
CA VAL A 119 8.49 10.50 17.94
C VAL A 119 9.04 9.98 19.25
N ASN A 120 9.33 10.89 20.17
CA ASN A 120 9.67 10.53 21.55
C ASN A 120 8.40 10.05 22.28
N VAL A 121 8.46 8.91 22.97
CA VAL A 121 7.32 8.30 23.67
C VAL A 121 7.48 8.46 25.20
N PRO A 122 6.76 9.39 25.85
CA PRO A 122 6.81 9.56 27.30
C PRO A 122 5.99 8.48 28.05
N PRO A 123 6.34 8.12 29.30
CA PRO A 123 7.54 8.48 30.04
C PRO A 123 8.65 7.45 29.76
N GLY A 124 9.60 7.77 28.88
CA GLY A 124 10.70 6.86 28.56
C GLY A 124 11.68 7.45 27.53
N ASN A 125 12.81 6.76 27.34
CA ASN A 125 13.82 7.07 26.32
C ASN A 125 13.55 6.34 24.99
N GLY A 126 12.31 5.92 24.75
CA GLY A 126 11.91 5.20 23.55
C GLY A 126 11.53 6.16 22.43
N GLN A 127 11.87 5.79 21.20
CA GLN A 127 11.46 6.49 19.99
C GLN A 127 10.65 5.56 19.09
N GLN A 128 9.66 6.11 18.41
CA GLN A 128 8.83 5.39 17.46
C GLN A 128 8.87 6.09 16.10
N ILE A 129 9.00 5.32 15.02
CA ILE A 129 8.90 5.87 13.67
C ILE A 129 7.42 6.17 13.37
N GLY A 130 7.17 7.37 12.88
CA GLY A 130 5.85 7.85 12.47
C GLY A 130 5.91 8.64 11.18
N PHE A 131 4.73 9.09 10.76
CA PHE A 131 4.57 9.90 9.56
C PHE A 131 3.72 11.14 9.88
N ILE A 132 4.21 12.32 9.53
CA ILE A 132 3.43 13.56 9.67
C ILE A 132 2.25 13.51 8.71
N THR A 133 1.02 13.47 9.23
CA THR A 133 -0.22 13.47 8.45
C THR A 133 -0.82 14.86 8.28
N VAL A 134 -0.66 15.72 9.30
CA VAL A 134 -1.11 17.11 9.28
C VAL A 134 -0.01 17.95 9.92
N SER A 135 0.55 18.89 9.15
CA SER A 135 1.63 19.77 9.59
C SER A 135 1.14 21.13 10.06
N ASP A 136 -0.09 21.49 9.68
CA ASP A 136 -0.74 22.74 10.00
C ASP A 136 -2.24 22.47 10.05
N PHE A 137 -2.87 22.84 11.16
CA PHE A 137 -4.29 22.67 11.38
C PHE A 137 -4.94 24.01 11.07
N GLU A 138 -5.45 24.24 9.85
CA GLU A 138 -6.17 25.47 9.53
C GLU A 138 -7.41 25.69 10.44
N GLU A 139 -7.97 26.92 10.40
CA GLU A 139 -9.00 27.54 11.26
C GLU A 139 -10.09 26.62 11.87
N VAL A 140 -10.46 25.53 11.21
CA VAL A 140 -11.52 24.59 11.59
C VAL A 140 -11.14 23.69 12.79
N LEU A 141 -9.86 23.44 13.04
CA LEU A 141 -9.40 22.48 14.09
C LEU A 141 -8.80 23.12 15.35
N HIS A 142 -8.57 24.44 15.38
CA HIS A 142 -8.02 25.15 16.56
C HIS A 142 -8.91 25.10 17.81
N THR A 143 -10.17 24.67 17.69
CA THR A 143 -11.07 24.61 18.85
C THR A 143 -10.59 23.60 19.91
N PHE A 144 -9.77 22.60 19.53
CA PHE A 144 -9.26 21.56 20.43
C PHE A 144 -7.75 21.32 20.35
N ILE A 145 -7.04 22.05 19.48
CA ILE A 145 -5.61 21.83 19.20
C ILE A 145 -4.86 23.12 19.52
N ALA A 146 -3.80 22.99 20.32
CA ALA A 146 -2.96 24.13 20.67
C ALA A 146 -2.06 24.54 19.50
N ASP A 147 -1.56 25.78 19.54
CA ASP A 147 -0.63 26.29 18.54
C ASP A 147 0.66 25.42 18.46
N ASP A 148 1.22 25.29 17.26
CA ASP A 148 2.42 24.49 16.92
C ASP A 148 2.35 22.97 17.25
N GLN A 149 1.13 22.42 17.26
CA GLN A 149 0.92 20.98 17.27
C GLN A 149 0.84 20.40 15.85
N ILE A 150 1.28 19.15 15.71
CA ILE A 150 1.19 18.37 14.46
C ILE A 150 0.52 17.03 14.72
N ALA A 151 -0.15 16.48 13.70
CA ALA A 151 -0.63 15.09 13.72
C ALA A 151 0.44 14.16 13.17
N VAL A 152 0.79 13.15 13.96
CA VAL A 152 1.70 12.08 13.57
C VAL A 152 0.98 10.74 13.64
N TYR A 153 1.00 10.01 12.53
CA TYR A 153 0.52 8.63 12.48
C TYR A 153 1.64 7.66 12.88
N LEU A 154 1.35 6.83 13.87
CA LEU A 154 2.25 5.83 14.46
C LEU A 154 1.72 4.43 14.12
N PRO A 155 2.27 3.75 13.10
CA PRO A 155 1.78 2.43 12.69
C PRO A 155 2.16 1.33 13.67
N PHE A 156 1.37 0.27 13.69
CA PHE A 156 1.66 -0.95 14.43
C PHE A 156 2.48 -1.95 13.60
N SER A 157 3.45 -2.62 14.22
CA SER A 157 4.17 -3.71 13.58
C SER A 157 3.27 -4.94 13.41
N TYR A 158 3.41 -5.68 12.30
CA TYR A 158 2.61 -6.87 11.95
C TYR A 158 1.08 -6.65 11.89
N ALA A 159 0.60 -5.41 11.90
CA ALA A 159 -0.81 -5.09 11.81
C ALA A 159 -1.05 -3.92 10.86
N ILE A 160 -2.19 -3.93 10.16
CA ILE A 160 -2.64 -2.78 9.39
C ILE A 160 -3.41 -1.88 10.37
N GLY A 161 -2.81 -0.76 10.74
CA GLY A 161 -3.38 0.20 11.68
C GLY A 161 -2.30 0.94 12.46
N GLY A 162 -2.74 1.83 13.34
CA GLY A 162 -1.86 2.68 14.12
C GLY A 162 -2.66 3.69 14.92
N ASN A 163 -1.94 4.48 15.71
CA ASN A 163 -2.51 5.61 16.44
C ASN A 163 -2.17 6.90 15.72
N THR A 164 -3.11 7.84 15.66
CA THR A 164 -2.78 9.23 15.33
C THR A 164 -2.63 10.00 16.63
N VAL A 165 -1.47 10.63 16.83
CA VAL A 165 -1.17 11.42 18.01
C VAL A 165 -0.99 12.87 17.61
N ILE A 166 -1.62 13.76 18.36
CA ILE A 166 -1.42 15.20 18.24
C ILE A 166 -0.40 15.60 19.29
N MET A 167 0.71 16.20 18.88
CA MET A 167 1.79 16.57 19.78
C MET A 167 2.55 17.81 19.31
N SER A 168 3.25 18.45 20.25
CA SER A 168 4.16 19.56 19.96
C SER A 168 5.28 19.11 19.03
N ARG A 169 5.61 19.95 18.05
CA ARG A 169 6.68 19.72 17.07
C ARG A 169 8.03 19.44 17.73
N GLU A 170 8.27 19.96 18.93
CA GLU A 170 9.51 19.74 19.69
C GLU A 170 9.75 18.27 20.06
N ASN A 171 8.71 17.43 20.10
CA ASN A 171 8.81 16.01 20.44
C ASN A 171 9.05 15.12 19.22
N VAL A 172 9.24 15.73 18.06
CA VAL A 172 9.31 15.06 16.76
C VAL A 172 10.60 15.44 16.05
N THR A 173 11.37 14.43 15.67
CA THR A 173 12.62 14.60 14.92
C THR A 173 12.46 14.06 13.51
N GLU A 174 12.71 14.89 12.52
CA GLU A 174 12.65 14.52 11.11
C GLU A 174 13.80 13.58 10.75
N ILE A 175 13.53 12.51 10.01
CA ILE A 175 14.55 11.56 9.57
C ILE A 175 14.60 11.45 8.05
N ASP A 176 15.81 11.42 7.50
CA ASP A 176 16.05 11.20 6.07
C ASP A 176 15.94 9.71 5.74
N MET A 177 14.70 9.24 5.65
CA MET A 177 14.33 7.88 5.30
C MET A 177 13.16 7.91 4.33
N SER A 178 13.18 7.05 3.31
CA SER A 178 12.03 6.94 2.41
C SER A 178 10.82 6.37 3.17
N VAL A 179 9.61 6.79 2.78
CA VAL A 179 8.37 6.25 3.36
C VAL A 179 8.30 4.73 3.20
N GLU A 180 8.80 4.21 2.07
CA GLU A 180 8.83 2.77 1.80
C GLU A 180 9.75 2.03 2.78
N ASP A 181 10.97 2.55 3.01
CA ASP A 181 11.92 1.96 3.94
C ASP A 181 11.39 1.99 5.38
N ALA A 182 10.76 3.09 5.78
CA ALA A 182 10.11 3.23 7.07
C ALA A 182 8.97 2.22 7.25
N LEU A 183 8.07 2.10 6.27
CA LEU A 183 6.99 1.11 6.29
C LEU A 183 7.52 -0.32 6.35
N ARG A 184 8.57 -0.64 5.59
CA ARG A 184 9.21 -1.95 5.60
C ARG A 184 9.82 -2.26 6.96
N PHE A 185 10.51 -1.30 7.56
CA PHE A 185 11.10 -1.44 8.89
C PHE A 185 10.01 -1.69 9.94
N ILE A 186 8.95 -0.88 9.96
CA ILE A 186 7.84 -1.00 10.92
C ILE A 186 7.07 -2.32 10.72
N ALA A 187 6.72 -2.65 9.47
CA ALA A 187 5.96 -3.87 9.15
C ALA A 187 6.69 -5.15 9.58
N THR A 188 8.02 -5.13 9.61
CA THR A 188 8.86 -6.25 10.03
C THR A 188 9.31 -6.17 11.50
N ALA A 189 8.81 -5.20 12.27
CA ALA A 189 9.27 -4.90 13.63
C ALA A 189 10.80 -4.74 13.73
N GLY A 190 11.43 -4.18 12.70
CA GLY A 190 12.87 -3.95 12.64
C GLY A 190 13.72 -5.21 12.39
N VAL A 191 13.11 -6.38 12.15
CA VAL A 191 13.85 -7.63 11.89
C VAL A 191 14.59 -7.58 10.55
N VAL A 192 14.06 -6.85 9.57
CA VAL A 192 14.67 -6.68 8.24
C VAL A 192 15.33 -5.30 8.17
N GLY A 193 16.36 -5.10 9.01
CA GLY A 193 17.05 -3.82 9.21
C GLY A 193 18.31 -3.61 8.38
N ASN A 194 18.47 -4.23 7.21
CA ASN A 194 19.55 -3.87 6.27
C ASN A 194 19.02 -2.93 5.19
N VAL A 195 18.79 -1.69 5.60
CA VAL A 195 18.60 -0.55 4.69
C VAL A 195 19.98 0.10 4.57
N ASN A 196 20.72 -0.22 3.50
CA ASN A 196 22.06 0.30 3.11
C ASN A 196 23.35 -0.44 3.56
N ASP A 197 23.53 -1.72 3.24
CA ASP A 197 24.89 -2.35 3.29
C ASP A 197 25.55 -2.54 1.90
N ASP A 198 24.92 -2.08 0.82
CA ASP A 198 25.44 -2.27 -0.56
C ASP A 198 26.25 -1.09 -1.12
N LYS A 199 26.49 -0.01 -0.34
CA LYS A 199 27.27 1.15 -0.80
C LYS A 199 28.71 1.25 -0.29
N ASN A 200 29.22 0.28 0.49
CA ASN A 200 30.57 0.38 1.06
C ASN A 200 31.42 -0.89 0.95
N LYS A 201 31.21 -1.69 -0.10
CA LYS A 201 32.13 -2.76 -0.51
C LYS A 201 32.60 -2.51 -1.94
N SER A 202 33.53 -1.56 -2.08
CA SER A 202 34.42 -1.43 -3.24
C SER A 202 35.86 -1.43 -2.75
#